data_AF-A0A396A5X1-F1
#
_entry.id   AF-A0A396A5X1-F1
#
_cell.length_a   1.000
_cell.length_b   1.000
_cell.length_c   1.000
_cell.angle_alpha   90.00
_cell.angle_beta   90.00
_cell.angle_gamma   90.00
#
_symmetry.space_group_name_H-M   'P 1'
#
loop_
_entity.id
_entity.type
_entity.pdbx_description
1 polymer ?
#
loop_
_entity_poly.entity_id
_entity_poly.type
_entity_poly.pdbx_seq_one_letter_code
_entity_poly.pdbx_strand_id
1 'polypeptide(L)'
;MKDDKENDIEMNDGDSAEVPTDGNNMQANPESEKKPHSRKVIAVICGLALVALIGGGAYYGISHQTGAGSKSESVQVEDSKESGSDSKEQSHTHDWSITYKTVHHDAVTHTEHVAPVYQNLTTYHTVCNECKQVIDGKADEHIKQTGHSGYSTNVPITDEVMVSEGYDKQVTDTPAYDETVIDKLVCTTCGATKDAPQATSDAAK
;
A
#
# COMPACT_ATOMS: atom_id res chain seq x y z
N MET A 1 -55.46 -10.58 76.52
CA MET A 1 -54.84 -11.90 76.78
C MET A 1 -54.14 -12.29 75.50
N LYS A 2 -52.80 -12.18 75.46
CA LYS A 2 -51.87 -13.33 75.59
C LYS A 2 -51.78 -14.09 74.25
N ASP A 3 -50.64 -14.25 73.58
CA ASP A 3 -49.25 -14.28 74.01
C ASP A 3 -48.31 -13.90 72.86
N ASP A 4 -47.21 -13.25 73.24
CA ASP A 4 -45.97 -13.13 72.50
C ASP A 4 -45.35 -14.52 72.26
N LYS A 5 -44.73 -14.71 71.09
CA LYS A 5 -43.75 -15.78 70.92
C LYS A 5 -42.56 -15.26 70.13
N GLU A 6 -41.59 -14.81 70.91
CA GLU A 6 -40.18 -14.67 70.58
C GLU A 6 -39.67 -15.94 69.90
N ASN A 7 -38.85 -15.75 68.86
CA ASN A 7 -37.88 -16.74 68.46
C ASN A 7 -36.53 -16.06 68.37
N ASP A 8 -35.88 -16.05 69.53
CA ASP A 8 -34.45 -15.83 69.71
C ASP A 8 -33.70 -16.92 68.92
N ILE A 9 -32.84 -16.50 68.00
CA ILE A 9 -31.71 -17.33 67.59
C ILE A 9 -30.46 -16.49 67.80
N GLU A 10 -29.61 -17.09 68.61
CA GLU A 10 -28.43 -16.60 69.28
C GLU A 10 -27.35 -16.06 68.33
N MET A 11 -26.77 -14.94 68.78
CA MET A 11 -25.33 -14.70 68.97
C MET A 11 -24.36 -15.46 68.05
N ASN A 12 -23.65 -14.70 67.21
CA ASN A 12 -22.23 -14.96 67.00
C ASN A 12 -21.46 -13.64 67.14
N ASP A 13 -21.07 -13.38 68.38
CA ASP A 13 -20.04 -12.41 68.74
C ASP A 13 -18.66 -13.04 68.46
N GLY A 14 -17.96 -12.50 67.47
CA GLY A 14 -16.53 -12.68 67.26
C GLY A 14 -15.99 -11.34 66.79
N ASP A 15 -15.80 -10.40 67.71
CA ASP A 15 -14.55 -10.15 68.44
C ASP A 15 -13.54 -9.32 67.63
N SER A 16 -13.41 -8.08 68.10
CA SER A 16 -12.22 -7.23 68.13
C SER A 16 -11.53 -6.84 66.82
N ALA A 17 -11.66 -5.57 66.45
CA ALA A 17 -10.76 -4.56 67.01
C ALA A 17 -11.09 -3.16 66.44
N GLU A 18 -11.54 -2.29 67.32
CA GLU A 18 -11.56 -0.85 67.10
C GLU A 18 -10.17 -0.31 67.47
N VAL A 19 -9.59 0.59 66.67
CA VAL A 19 -8.89 1.77 67.21
C VAL A 19 -8.93 2.92 66.19
N PRO A 20 -9.21 4.16 66.64
CA PRO A 20 -9.41 5.34 65.79
C PRO A 20 -8.16 6.23 65.73
N THR A 21 -8.02 7.02 64.65
CA THR A 21 -7.52 8.41 64.70
C THR A 21 -7.84 9.14 63.40
N ASP A 22 -8.76 10.09 63.50
CA ASP A 22 -8.69 11.51 63.11
C ASP A 22 -7.76 11.96 61.96
N GLY A 23 -8.30 12.86 61.13
CA GLY A 23 -7.51 13.94 60.52
C GLY A 23 -7.38 13.99 59.00
N ASN A 24 -8.07 14.99 58.43
CA ASN A 24 -7.66 15.81 57.27
C ASN A 24 -7.97 15.35 55.83
N ASN A 25 -9.06 15.93 55.32
CA ASN A 25 -9.09 16.82 54.15
C ASN A 25 -7.73 17.01 53.42
N MET A 26 -7.64 16.56 52.16
CA MET A 26 -7.32 17.38 50.98
C MET A 26 -7.03 16.51 49.74
N GLN A 27 -7.82 16.78 48.70
CA GLN A 27 -7.33 17.10 47.35
C GLN A 27 -6.94 15.98 46.37
N ALA A 28 -7.56 16.13 45.19
CA ALA A 28 -7.12 15.73 43.85
C ALA A 28 -7.23 14.26 43.43
N ASN A 29 -8.23 14.03 42.58
CA ASN A 29 -8.22 13.15 41.42
C ASN A 29 -6.81 12.96 40.81
N PRO A 30 -6.30 11.73 40.72
CA PRO A 30 -5.36 11.35 39.68
C PRO A 30 -6.15 10.70 38.53
N GLU A 31 -6.18 11.40 37.40
CA GLU A 31 -6.56 10.87 36.10
C GLU A 31 -5.90 9.49 35.90
N SER A 32 -6.71 8.45 35.65
CA SER A 32 -6.15 7.15 35.33
C SER A 32 -5.53 7.22 33.93
N GLU A 33 -4.22 7.35 33.88
CA GLU A 33 -3.42 7.18 32.68
C GLU A 33 -3.68 5.79 32.08
N LYS A 34 -4.43 5.73 30.97
CA LYS A 34 -4.57 4.52 30.16
C LYS A 34 -3.22 4.22 29.51
N LYS A 35 -2.45 3.33 30.13
CA LYS A 35 -1.27 2.70 29.53
C LYS A 35 -1.68 1.93 28.25
N PRO A 36 -1.13 2.23 27.07
CA PRO A 36 -1.43 1.46 25.87
C PRO A 36 -0.79 0.06 25.98
N HIS A 37 -1.62 -0.97 25.83
CA HIS A 37 -1.16 -2.36 25.70
C HIS A 37 -0.47 -2.51 24.34
N SER A 38 0.85 -2.69 24.37
CA SER A 38 1.67 -2.95 23.18
C SER A 38 1.40 -4.35 22.63
N ARG A 39 0.49 -4.44 21.65
CA ARG A 39 0.28 -5.67 20.89
C ARG A 39 1.33 -5.74 19.77
N LYS A 40 2.35 -6.57 19.98
CA LYS A 40 3.37 -6.90 18.98
C LYS A 40 2.69 -7.52 17.74
N VAL A 41 2.70 -6.81 16.61
CA VAL A 41 2.30 -7.34 15.31
C VAL A 41 3.48 -8.16 14.78
N ILE A 42 3.33 -9.49 14.78
CA ILE A 42 4.29 -10.40 14.16
C ILE A 42 3.98 -10.42 12.67
N ALA A 43 4.85 -9.80 11.88
CA ALA A 43 4.82 -9.85 10.43
C ALA A 43 5.12 -11.29 9.96
N VAL A 44 4.15 -11.91 9.29
CA VAL A 44 4.38 -13.18 8.58
C VAL A 44 4.74 -12.85 7.14
N ILE A 45 6.03 -12.88 6.84
CA ILE A 45 6.56 -12.81 5.48
C ILE A 45 6.38 -14.20 4.85
N CYS A 46 5.34 -14.38 4.04
CA CYS A 46 5.22 -15.54 3.17
C CYS A 46 5.96 -15.27 1.86
N GLY A 47 7.27 -15.50 1.87
CA GLY A 47 8.05 -15.68 0.65
C GLY A 47 7.94 -17.13 0.19
N LEU A 48 7.49 -17.34 -1.05
CA LEU A 48 7.76 -18.57 -1.81
C LEU A 48 8.08 -18.20 -3.26
N ALA A 49 9.36 -18.31 -3.59
CA ALA A 49 9.87 -18.43 -4.94
C ALA A 49 9.88 -19.90 -5.34
N LEU A 50 9.43 -20.23 -6.56
CA LEU A 50 9.88 -21.33 -7.46
C LEU A 50 9.29 -21.01 -8.85
N VAL A 51 10.02 -20.48 -9.82
CA VAL A 51 10.96 -21.12 -10.79
C VAL A 51 10.30 -22.17 -11.70
N ALA A 52 10.55 -21.96 -13.00
CA ALA A 52 10.71 -22.94 -14.08
C ALA A 52 9.49 -23.42 -14.91
N LEU A 53 9.49 -22.97 -16.20
CA LEU A 53 9.73 -23.79 -17.41
C LEU A 53 8.61 -23.88 -18.48
N ILE A 54 9.04 -23.48 -19.70
CA ILE A 54 8.84 -24.13 -21.02
C ILE A 54 7.64 -23.72 -21.90
N GLY A 55 8.02 -23.27 -23.11
CA GLY A 55 7.25 -23.30 -24.36
C GLY A 55 7.61 -22.08 -25.22
N GLY A 56 8.55 -22.08 -26.17
CA GLY A 56 9.04 -23.14 -27.03
C GLY A 56 8.26 -23.16 -28.36
N GLY A 57 8.80 -22.57 -29.43
CA GLY A 57 8.52 -23.05 -30.79
C GLY A 57 8.36 -22.03 -31.92
N ALA A 58 9.32 -22.10 -32.85
CA ALA A 58 9.26 -21.82 -34.30
C ALA A 58 9.28 -20.36 -34.80
N TYR A 59 10.34 -19.99 -35.54
CA TYR A 59 10.35 -20.21 -36.99
C TYR A 59 11.75 -20.05 -37.61
N TYR A 60 12.13 -21.11 -38.34
CA TYR A 60 12.99 -21.20 -39.53
C TYR A 60 14.16 -20.22 -39.75
N GLY A 61 15.35 -20.81 -39.86
CA GLY A 61 16.51 -20.15 -40.47
C GLY A 61 16.47 -20.17 -42.00
N ILE A 62 17.31 -19.32 -42.60
CA ILE A 62 17.95 -19.55 -43.90
C ILE A 62 19.41 -19.10 -43.77
N SER A 63 20.26 -20.00 -44.28
CA SER A 63 21.71 -19.92 -44.39
C SER A 63 22.22 -18.72 -45.19
N HIS A 64 23.47 -18.37 -44.93
CA HIS A 64 24.31 -17.51 -45.76
C HIS A 64 24.25 -17.92 -47.23
N GLN A 65 24.16 -16.95 -48.13
CA GLN A 65 24.74 -17.04 -49.47
C GLN A 65 25.12 -15.65 -49.99
N THR A 66 26.43 -15.42 -49.97
CA THR A 66 27.15 -14.51 -50.84
C THR A 66 26.88 -14.85 -52.30
N GLY A 67 26.56 -13.87 -53.15
CA GLY A 67 26.43 -14.09 -54.58
C GLY A 67 25.94 -12.88 -55.37
N ALA A 68 26.92 -12.08 -55.83
CA ALA A 68 26.97 -11.28 -57.06
C ALA A 68 25.67 -10.76 -57.71
N GLY A 69 25.65 -9.44 -57.98
CA GLY A 69 24.74 -8.88 -58.99
C GLY A 69 24.56 -7.37 -58.91
N SER A 70 25.47 -6.65 -59.55
CA SER A 70 25.45 -5.22 -59.91
C SER A 70 24.09 -4.59 -60.22
N LYS A 71 23.85 -3.38 -59.69
CA LYS A 71 23.44 -2.20 -60.48
C LYS A 71 23.68 -0.93 -59.67
N SER A 72 24.65 -0.17 -60.16
CA SER A 72 24.99 1.18 -59.75
C SER A 72 23.83 2.13 -60.07
N GLU A 73 23.37 2.90 -59.09
CA GLU A 73 22.82 4.23 -59.32
C GLU A 73 23.57 5.21 -58.43
N SER A 74 24.44 5.97 -59.09
CA SER A 74 25.19 7.08 -58.56
C SER A 74 24.25 8.25 -58.30
N VAL A 75 24.09 8.65 -57.04
CA VAL A 75 23.64 9.99 -56.71
C VAL A 75 24.89 10.78 -56.34
N GLN A 76 25.42 11.51 -57.32
CA GLN A 76 26.40 12.57 -57.07
C GLN A 76 25.67 13.74 -56.41
N VAL A 77 26.17 14.19 -55.28
CA VAL A 77 25.98 15.57 -54.82
C VAL A 77 27.39 16.11 -54.59
N GLU A 78 27.86 16.94 -55.53
CA GLU A 78 29.03 17.81 -55.37
C GLU A 78 28.78 18.82 -54.24
N ASP A 79 29.65 18.81 -53.24
CA ASP A 79 30.76 19.76 -52.99
C ASP A 79 30.35 21.15 -52.51
N SER A 80 30.83 21.47 -51.30
CA SER A 80 31.44 22.76 -50.98
C SER A 80 32.31 22.63 -49.72
N LYS A 81 33.64 22.60 -49.94
CA LYS A 81 34.79 23.22 -49.20
C LYS A 81 34.62 23.63 -47.73
N GLU A 82 35.64 23.65 -46.86
CA GLU A 82 37.06 23.26 -46.81
C GLU A 82 37.50 23.54 -45.35
N SER A 83 38.24 22.63 -44.70
CA SER A 83 39.11 22.98 -43.58
C SER A 83 40.18 21.91 -43.42
N GLY A 84 41.44 22.34 -43.61
CA GLY A 84 42.60 21.48 -43.68
C GLY A 84 42.92 20.75 -42.39
N SER A 85 43.16 19.46 -42.52
CA SER A 85 44.19 18.74 -41.77
C SER A 85 44.73 17.64 -42.66
N ASP A 86 46.05 17.65 -42.89
CA ASP A 86 46.79 16.59 -43.58
C ASP A 86 46.68 15.26 -42.81
N SER A 87 45.55 14.59 -43.00
CA SER A 87 45.43 13.15 -42.87
C SER A 87 45.28 12.66 -44.29
N LYS A 88 46.27 11.92 -44.79
CA LYS A 88 46.23 11.24 -46.10
C LYS A 88 44.82 10.66 -46.30
N GLU A 89 43.98 11.34 -47.08
CA GLU A 89 42.66 10.86 -47.45
C GLU A 89 42.90 9.61 -48.28
N GLN A 90 42.93 8.47 -47.61
CA GLN A 90 42.72 7.22 -48.29
C GLN A 90 41.28 7.28 -48.76
N SER A 91 41.08 7.71 -50.01
CA SER A 91 39.77 7.71 -50.66
C SER A 91 39.23 6.29 -50.58
N HIS A 92 38.31 6.07 -49.67
CA HIS A 92 37.60 4.81 -49.53
C HIS A 92 36.13 5.15 -49.47
N THR A 93 35.32 4.26 -50.02
CA THR A 93 33.88 4.35 -49.85
C THR A 93 33.56 4.05 -48.39
N HIS A 94 32.79 4.92 -47.75
CA HIS A 94 32.33 4.67 -46.39
C HIS A 94 31.28 3.56 -46.40
N ASP A 95 31.58 2.47 -45.70
CA ASP A 95 30.63 1.41 -45.38
C ASP A 95 30.14 1.61 -43.95
N TRP A 96 28.87 1.99 -43.81
CA TRP A 96 28.30 2.48 -42.55
C TRP A 96 27.61 1.35 -41.78
N SER A 97 28.11 1.03 -40.59
CA SER A 97 27.44 0.14 -39.63
C SER A 97 26.61 0.94 -38.62
N ILE A 98 25.43 0.43 -38.29
CA ILE A 98 24.56 1.01 -37.26
C ILE A 98 25.07 0.60 -35.89
N THR A 99 25.12 1.56 -34.96
CA THR A 99 25.32 1.30 -33.54
C THR A 99 24.05 1.63 -32.78
N TYR A 100 23.77 0.86 -31.74
CA TYR A 100 22.59 1.02 -30.92
C TYR A 100 22.97 1.47 -29.51
N LYS A 101 22.05 2.16 -28.85
CA LYS A 101 22.08 2.40 -27.41
C LYS A 101 20.74 2.03 -26.81
N THR A 102 20.75 1.82 -25.50
CA THR A 102 19.53 1.62 -24.72
C THR A 102 19.11 2.95 -24.10
N VAL A 103 17.83 3.30 -24.23
CA VAL A 103 17.17 4.40 -23.53
C VAL A 103 16.25 3.78 -22.48
N HIS A 104 16.44 4.18 -21.23
CA HIS A 104 15.57 3.75 -20.13
C HIS A 104 14.36 4.66 -20.05
N HIS A 105 13.16 4.07 -20.03
CA HIS A 105 11.91 4.75 -19.72
C HIS A 105 11.47 4.33 -18.32
N ASP A 106 11.37 5.30 -17.41
CA ASP A 106 10.90 5.05 -16.05
C ASP A 106 9.43 4.61 -16.06
N ALA A 107 9.04 3.93 -14.98
CA ALA A 107 7.65 3.57 -14.77
C ALA A 107 6.79 4.82 -14.58
N VAL A 108 5.58 4.80 -15.13
CA VAL A 108 4.56 5.81 -14.86
C VAL A 108 3.64 5.27 -13.78
N THR A 109 3.48 6.02 -12.71
CA THR A 109 2.64 5.64 -11.56
C THR A 109 1.71 6.77 -11.15
N HIS A 110 0.59 6.40 -10.52
CA HIS A 110 -0.28 7.34 -9.84
C HIS A 110 -0.64 6.84 -8.44
N THR A 111 -1.14 7.77 -7.62
CA THR A 111 -1.64 7.47 -6.28
C THR A 111 -3.15 7.34 -6.32
N GLU A 112 -3.67 6.21 -5.86
CA GLU A 112 -5.10 6.00 -5.67
C GLU A 112 -5.44 6.08 -4.18
N HIS A 113 -6.44 6.89 -3.84
CA HIS A 113 -6.92 7.03 -2.47
C HIS A 113 -8.03 6.01 -2.18
N VAL A 114 -7.80 5.13 -1.20
CA VAL A 114 -8.78 4.18 -0.71
C VAL A 114 -9.44 4.75 0.54
N ALA A 115 -10.76 4.96 0.50
CA ALA A 115 -11.52 5.46 1.64
C ALA A 115 -11.58 4.44 2.80
N PRO A 116 -11.73 4.90 4.06
CA PRO A 116 -12.00 4.00 5.18
C PRO A 116 -13.32 3.26 4.97
N VAL A 117 -13.38 2.03 5.47
CA VAL A 117 -14.60 1.22 5.44
C VAL A 117 -15.21 1.21 6.83
N TYR A 118 -16.52 1.42 6.87
CA TYR A 118 -17.33 1.35 8.07
C TYR A 118 -18.32 0.19 7.98
N GLN A 119 -18.64 -0.40 9.13
CA GLN A 119 -19.70 -1.40 9.23
C GLN A 119 -20.62 -1.07 10.40
N ASN A 120 -21.89 -1.46 10.26
CA ASN A 120 -22.82 -1.42 11.38
C ASN A 120 -22.53 -2.58 12.32
N LEU A 121 -22.22 -2.27 13.58
CA LEU A 121 -22.10 -3.23 14.66
C LEU A 121 -23.34 -3.11 15.55
N THR A 122 -24.14 -4.18 15.58
CA THR A 122 -25.27 -4.27 16.51
C THR A 122 -24.85 -5.00 17.77
N THR A 123 -24.94 -4.33 18.91
CA THR A 123 -24.77 -4.90 20.25
C THR A 123 -26.11 -4.90 20.99
N TYR A 124 -26.27 -5.85 21.90
CA TYR A 124 -27.52 -6.05 22.64
C TYR A 124 -27.34 -5.63 24.08
N HIS A 125 -28.24 -4.76 24.53
CA HIS A 125 -28.12 -4.09 25.81
C HIS A 125 -29.39 -4.20 26.64
N THR A 126 -29.22 -3.98 27.94
CA THR A 126 -30.29 -3.68 28.87
C THR A 126 -30.48 -2.18 28.93
N VAL A 127 -31.67 -1.69 28.62
CA VAL A 127 -31.96 -0.26 28.50
C VAL A 127 -33.10 0.12 29.46
N CYS A 128 -32.89 1.19 30.22
CA CYS A 128 -33.94 1.75 31.07
C CYS A 128 -35.12 2.24 30.21
N ASN A 129 -36.35 1.85 30.58
CA ASN A 129 -37.54 2.22 29.82
C ASN A 129 -37.88 3.71 29.96
N GLU A 130 -37.45 4.37 31.03
CA GLU A 130 -37.72 5.80 31.23
C GLU A 130 -36.62 6.67 30.64
N CYS A 131 -35.38 6.54 31.13
CA CYS A 131 -34.29 7.45 30.75
C CYS A 131 -33.46 6.99 29.54
N LYS A 132 -33.75 5.83 28.95
CA LYS A 132 -33.09 5.26 27.76
C LYS A 132 -31.58 5.03 27.89
N GLN A 133 -31.03 5.09 29.09
CA GLN A 133 -29.62 4.75 29.33
C GLN A 133 -29.40 3.24 29.24
N VAL A 134 -28.24 2.85 28.73
CA VAL A 134 -27.72 1.50 28.80
C VAL A 134 -27.29 1.21 30.24
N ILE A 135 -27.87 0.15 30.83
CA ILE A 135 -27.73 -0.22 32.24
C ILE A 135 -27.27 -1.69 32.41
N ASP A 136 -26.44 -2.16 31.48
CA ASP A 136 -25.91 -3.54 31.49
C ASP A 136 -25.26 -3.91 32.83
N GLY A 137 -25.66 -5.05 33.37
CA GLY A 137 -25.14 -5.59 34.63
C GLY A 137 -25.47 -4.79 35.90
N LYS A 138 -26.14 -3.63 35.77
CA LYS A 138 -26.46 -2.70 36.87
C LYS A 138 -27.92 -2.28 36.92
N ALA A 139 -28.79 -3.06 36.28
CA ALA A 139 -30.19 -2.68 36.11
C ALA A 139 -30.91 -2.51 37.46
N ASP A 140 -30.73 -3.44 38.40
CA ASP A 140 -31.38 -3.37 39.72
C ASP A 140 -30.90 -2.17 40.55
N GLU A 141 -29.60 -1.86 40.50
CA GLU A 141 -29.04 -0.69 41.18
C GLU A 141 -29.60 0.61 40.59
N HIS A 142 -29.62 0.71 39.25
CA HIS A 142 -30.19 1.86 38.55
C HIS A 142 -31.65 2.10 38.94
N ILE A 143 -32.48 1.05 38.92
CA ILE A 143 -33.91 1.15 39.28
C ILE A 143 -34.09 1.58 40.75
N LYS A 144 -33.29 1.02 41.67
CA LYS A 144 -33.34 1.42 43.09
C LYS A 144 -32.93 2.87 43.32
N GLN A 145 -31.90 3.34 42.61
CA GLN A 145 -31.36 4.69 42.78
C GLN A 145 -32.26 5.76 42.16
N THR A 146 -32.88 5.48 41.01
CA THR A 146 -33.66 6.48 40.28
C THR A 146 -35.17 6.37 40.47
N GLY A 147 -35.66 5.23 40.96
CA GLY A 147 -37.09 4.95 41.05
C GLY A 147 -37.79 4.74 39.70
N HIS A 148 -37.02 4.53 38.62
CA HIS A 148 -37.59 4.30 37.28
C HIS A 148 -38.34 2.96 37.19
N SER A 149 -39.36 2.89 36.35
CA SER A 149 -40.22 1.72 36.14
C SER A 149 -39.65 0.75 35.11
N GLY A 150 -38.65 -0.03 35.56
CA GLY A 150 -38.14 -1.21 34.85
C GLY A 150 -37.27 -0.93 33.62
N TYR A 151 -36.93 -2.02 32.93
CA TYR A 151 -35.99 -2.03 31.82
C TYR A 151 -36.35 -3.10 30.79
N SER A 152 -35.84 -2.90 29.57
CA SER A 152 -35.92 -3.88 28.49
C SER A 152 -34.56 -4.54 28.30
N THR A 153 -34.53 -5.85 28.11
CA THR A 153 -33.31 -6.60 27.77
C THR A 153 -33.27 -6.90 26.27
N ASN A 154 -32.08 -7.23 25.76
CA ASN A 154 -31.86 -7.52 24.35
C ASN A 154 -32.32 -6.39 23.41
N VAL A 155 -32.15 -5.14 23.85
CA VAL A 155 -32.39 -3.98 22.98
C VAL A 155 -31.21 -3.85 22.03
N PRO A 156 -31.40 -3.95 20.71
CA PRO A 156 -30.33 -3.77 19.74
C PRO A 156 -29.96 -2.29 19.66
N ILE A 157 -28.68 -1.98 19.84
CA ILE A 157 -28.08 -0.68 19.56
C ILE A 157 -27.10 -0.88 18.42
N THR A 158 -27.24 -0.09 17.37
CA THR A 158 -26.40 -0.20 16.17
C THR A 158 -25.53 1.03 16.07
N ASP A 159 -24.23 0.82 16.13
CA ASP A 159 -23.21 1.86 15.94
C ASP A 159 -22.44 1.60 14.65
N GLU A 160 -22.05 2.67 13.97
CA GLU A 160 -21.14 2.59 12.85
C GLU A 160 -19.69 2.52 13.38
N VAL A 161 -19.01 1.41 13.12
CA VAL A 161 -17.62 1.19 13.54
C VAL A 161 -16.71 1.13 12.33
N MET A 162 -15.57 1.82 12.40
CA MET A 162 -14.53 1.73 11.38
C MET A 162 -13.88 0.36 11.42
N VAL A 163 -13.80 -0.32 10.28
CA VAL A 163 -13.20 -1.65 10.15
C VAL A 163 -11.88 -1.67 9.43
N SER A 164 -11.66 -0.67 8.57
CA SER A 164 -10.38 -0.44 7.92
C SER A 164 -10.17 1.04 7.74
N GLU A 165 -8.96 1.49 8.09
CA GLU A 165 -8.53 2.85 7.80
C GLU A 165 -8.41 3.04 6.28
N GLY A 166 -8.63 4.28 5.83
CA GLY A 166 -8.31 4.66 4.47
C GLY A 166 -6.80 4.79 4.30
N TYR A 167 -6.31 4.57 3.08
CA TYR A 167 -4.89 4.67 2.76
C TYR A 167 -4.67 4.99 1.29
N ASP A 168 -3.47 5.50 1.00
CA ASP A 168 -3.03 5.75 -0.37
C ASP A 168 -2.23 4.55 -0.89
N LYS A 169 -2.51 4.13 -2.12
CA LYS A 169 -1.73 3.08 -2.81
C LYS A 169 -1.14 3.62 -4.11
N GLN A 170 0.11 3.26 -4.39
CA GLN A 170 0.73 3.54 -5.69
C GLN A 170 0.31 2.45 -6.68
N VAL A 171 -0.17 2.86 -7.84
CA VAL A 171 -0.53 2.00 -8.96
C VAL A 171 0.40 2.31 -10.11
N THR A 172 0.97 1.27 -10.71
CA THR A 172 1.80 1.40 -11.91
C THR A 172 0.91 1.30 -13.14
N ASP A 173 0.85 2.38 -13.91
CA ASP A 173 0.10 2.45 -15.17
C ASP A 173 0.88 1.82 -16.31
N THR A 174 2.16 2.18 -16.40
CA THR A 174 3.10 1.66 -17.40
C THR A 174 4.38 1.24 -16.67
N PRO A 175 4.83 -0.02 -16.78
CA PRO A 175 6.07 -0.43 -16.15
C PRO A 175 7.26 0.27 -16.81
N ALA A 176 8.35 0.39 -16.07
CA ALA A 176 9.62 0.81 -16.65
C ALA A 176 10.04 -0.17 -17.75
N TYR A 177 10.67 0.34 -18.80
CA TYR A 177 11.17 -0.49 -19.89
C TYR A 177 12.38 0.14 -20.56
N ASP A 178 13.17 -0.72 -21.20
CA ASP A 178 14.34 -0.32 -21.98
C ASP A 178 14.00 -0.35 -23.47
N GLU A 179 14.26 0.75 -24.16
CA GLU A 179 14.12 0.88 -25.60
C GLU A 179 15.49 0.88 -26.27
N THR A 180 15.71 0.00 -27.25
CA THR A 180 16.93 0.03 -28.06
C THR A 180 16.74 0.99 -29.22
N VAL A 181 17.47 2.11 -29.22
CA VAL A 181 17.43 3.14 -30.26
C VAL A 181 18.74 3.19 -31.03
N ILE A 182 18.69 3.67 -32.27
CA ILE A 182 19.89 3.92 -33.07
C ILE A 182 20.65 5.10 -32.45
N ASP A 183 21.93 4.90 -32.14
CA ASP A 183 22.77 5.95 -31.56
C ASP A 183 23.47 6.77 -32.64
N LYS A 184 24.20 6.07 -33.52
CA LYS A 184 24.98 6.65 -34.61
C LYS A 184 25.35 5.59 -35.63
N LEU A 185 25.79 6.03 -36.80
CA LEU A 185 26.43 5.15 -37.77
C LEU A 185 27.94 5.36 -37.73
N VAL A 186 28.68 4.26 -37.85
CA VAL A 186 30.14 4.24 -37.78
C VAL A 186 30.68 3.56 -39.04
N CYS A 187 31.61 4.20 -39.73
CA CYS A 187 32.28 3.63 -40.88
C CYS A 187 33.16 2.46 -40.42
N THR A 188 32.94 1.27 -40.96
CA THR A 188 33.69 0.05 -40.60
C THR A 188 35.15 0.11 -41.03
N THR A 189 35.47 0.93 -42.03
CA THR A 189 36.81 1.03 -42.63
C THR A 189 37.70 2.07 -41.95
N CYS A 190 37.14 3.22 -41.52
CA CYS A 190 37.93 4.34 -40.98
C CYS A 190 37.48 4.86 -39.61
N GLY A 191 36.36 4.37 -39.08
CA GLY A 191 35.85 4.80 -37.79
C GLY A 191 35.16 6.17 -37.77
N ALA A 192 35.04 6.86 -38.92
CA ALA A 192 34.24 8.08 -39.01
C ALA A 192 32.81 7.82 -38.53
N THR A 193 32.18 8.82 -37.90
CA THR A 193 30.82 8.70 -37.35
C THR A 193 29.87 9.70 -37.98
N LYS A 194 28.61 9.31 -38.17
CA LYS A 194 27.52 10.21 -38.55
C LYS A 194 26.30 10.01 -37.68
N ASP A 195 25.51 11.07 -37.52
CA ASP A 195 24.30 11.04 -36.71
C ASP A 195 23.30 10.00 -37.20
N ALA A 196 22.51 9.49 -36.25
CA ALA A 196 21.38 8.63 -36.55
C ALA A 196 20.42 9.36 -37.50
N PRO A 197 19.92 8.71 -38.56
CA PRO A 197 18.83 9.28 -39.35
C PRO A 197 17.67 9.56 -38.41
N GLN A 198 17.18 10.80 -38.41
CA GLN A 198 16.02 11.16 -37.61
C GLN A 198 14.84 10.32 -38.09
N ALA A 199 14.28 9.50 -37.21
CA ALA A 199 13.02 8.85 -37.49
C ALA A 199 11.94 9.95 -37.53
N THR A 200 11.33 10.19 -38.69
CA THR A 200 10.14 11.05 -38.79
C THR A 200 8.98 10.28 -38.15
N SER A 201 8.80 10.45 -36.84
CA SER A 201 7.65 9.93 -36.10
C SER A 201 6.39 10.74 -36.41
N ASP A 202 5.88 10.66 -37.64
CA ASP A 202 4.65 11.36 -38.06
C ASP A 202 3.56 10.37 -38.54
N ALA A 203 3.61 9.13 -38.07
CA ALA A 203 2.62 8.12 -38.43
C ALA A 203 2.19 7.27 -37.22
N ALA A 204 1.53 7.90 -36.25
CA ALA A 204 0.47 7.30 -35.43
C ALA A 204 -0.02 8.29 -34.38
N LYS A 205 -1.05 9.06 -34.71
CA LYS A 205 -2.00 9.58 -33.72
C LYS A 205 -3.41 9.49 -34.30
#